data_AF-A0AA39DML4-F1
#
_entry.id   AF-A0AA39DML4-F1
#
_cell.length_a   1.000
_cell.length_b   1.000
_cell.length_c   1.000
_cell.angle_alpha   90.00
_cell.angle_beta   90.00
_cell.angle_gamma   90.00
#
_symmetry.space_group_name_H-M   'P 1'
#
loop_
_entity.id
_entity.type
_entity.pdbx_description
1 polymer ?
#
loop_
_entity_poly.entity_id
_entity_poly.type
_entity_poly.pdbx_seq_one_letter_code
_entity_poly.pdbx_strand_id
1 'polypeptide(L)'
;MCNEENIHVVGIFDGRRGATAVEFSTWALPGYLKILSSRSNPADAQLGAFVKTDVAVRNESGSYYKSKGVIQKDWHPGCTAIVTLMGNSSNGSGRNHGDSHN
;
A
#
# COMPACT_ATOMS: atom_id res chain seq x y z
N MET A 1 -18.76 -19.94 4.41
CA MET A 1 -17.74 -19.66 5.44
C MET A 1 -16.61 -18.96 4.72
N CYS A 2 -16.39 -17.68 4.99
CA CYS A 2 -15.38 -16.88 4.30
C CYS A 2 -14.00 -17.39 4.71
N ASN A 3 -13.18 -17.84 3.75
CA ASN A 3 -11.76 -18.02 4.01
C ASN A 3 -11.20 -16.62 4.30
N GLU A 4 -10.98 -16.33 5.58
CA GLU A 4 -10.18 -15.18 5.97
C GLU A 4 -8.78 -15.41 5.38
N GLU A 5 -8.45 -14.71 4.31
CA GLU A 5 -7.08 -14.61 3.86
C GLU A 5 -6.30 -13.96 4.99
N ASN A 6 -5.55 -14.79 5.72
CA ASN A 6 -4.58 -14.33 6.71
C ASN A 6 -3.43 -13.65 5.96
N ILE A 7 -3.61 -12.34 5.74
CA ILE A 7 -2.61 -11.49 5.11
C ILE A 7 -1.76 -10.87 6.21
N HIS A 8 -0.47 -11.20 6.20
CA HIS A 8 0.53 -10.61 7.05
C HIS A 8 1.37 -9.62 6.26
N VAL A 9 1.61 -8.45 6.84
CA VAL A 9 2.41 -7.39 6.23
C VAL A 9 3.53 -7.03 7.19
N VAL A 10 4.76 -7.06 6.68
CA VAL A 10 5.95 -6.59 7.41
C VAL A 10 6.63 -5.54 6.54
N GLY A 11 6.96 -4.39 7.11
CA GLY A 11 7.58 -3.29 6.38
C GLY A 11 8.71 -2.63 7.15
N ILE A 12 9.80 -2.30 6.44
CA ILE A 12 10.89 -1.45 6.90
C ILE A 12 10.79 -0.12 6.17
N PHE A 13 10.83 0.98 6.91
CA PHE A 13 10.66 2.33 6.39
C PHE A 13 11.86 3.18 6.82
N ASP A 14 12.61 3.70 5.86
CA ASP A 14 13.77 4.57 6.06
C ASP A 14 13.44 5.99 5.62
N GLY A 15 13.53 6.94 6.56
CA GLY A 15 13.12 8.32 6.37
C GLY A 15 14.26 9.24 5.99
N ARG A 16 13.97 10.19 5.10
CA ARG A 16 14.89 11.26 4.73
C ARG A 16 14.23 12.61 4.96
N ARG A 17 14.97 13.55 5.57
CA ARG A 17 14.50 14.91 5.87
C ARG A 17 13.23 14.90 6.73
N GLY A 18 13.32 14.24 7.88
CA GLY A 18 12.25 14.14 8.88
C GLY A 18 11.46 12.83 8.83
N ALA A 19 10.64 12.61 9.85
CA ALA A 19 9.85 11.38 10.03
C ALA A 19 8.49 11.42 9.31
N THR A 20 8.02 12.59 8.85
CA THR A 20 6.65 12.77 8.34
C THR A 20 6.28 11.81 7.21
N ALA A 21 7.17 11.61 6.22
CA ALA A 21 6.91 10.68 5.12
C ALA A 21 6.92 9.21 5.58
N VAL A 22 7.74 8.87 6.57
CA VAL A 22 7.77 7.53 7.18
C VAL A 22 6.48 7.29 7.96
N GLU A 23 6.15 8.18 8.90
CA GLU A 23 4.95 8.09 9.73
C GLU A 23 3.70 7.94 8.86
N PHE A 24 3.56 8.80 7.84
CA PHE A 24 2.45 8.69 6.90
C PHE A 24 2.44 7.34 6.19
N SER A 25 3.58 6.89 5.65
CA SER A 25 3.68 5.63 4.90
C SER A 25 3.40 4.41 5.78
N THR A 26 3.86 4.39 7.02
CA THR A 26 3.65 3.28 7.97
C THR A 26 2.18 3.06 8.29
N TRP A 27 1.37 4.12 8.28
CA TRP A 27 -0.07 4.03 8.51
C TRP A 27 -0.86 3.81 7.20
N ALA A 28 -0.52 4.51 6.12
CA ALA A 28 -1.29 4.48 4.89
C ALA A 28 -1.09 3.19 4.08
N LEU A 29 0.16 2.72 3.96
CA LEU A 29 0.50 1.60 3.08
C LEU A 29 -0.19 0.28 3.48
N PRO A 30 -0.25 -0.12 4.77
CA PRO A 30 -1.01 -1.29 5.18
C PRO A 30 -2.51 -1.19 4.87
N GLY A 31 -3.09 0.02 4.99
CA GLY A 31 -4.49 0.26 4.66
C GLY A 31 -4.79 0.00 3.18
N TYR A 32 -3.94 0.51 2.28
CA TYR A 32 -4.09 0.24 0.85
C TYR A 32 -3.83 -1.23 0.50
N LEU A 33 -2.83 -1.87 1.11
CA LEU A 33 -2.55 -3.30 0.91
C LEU A 33 -3.76 -4.16 1.31
N LYS A 34 -4.41 -3.87 2.45
CA LYS A 34 -5.60 -4.60 2.88
C LYS A 34 -6.75 -4.50 1.86
N ILE A 35 -6.99 -3.31 1.32
CA ILE A 35 -8.08 -3.09 0.36
C ILE A 35 -7.76 -3.75 -0.99
N LEU A 36 -6.55 -3.58 -1.50
CA LEU A 36 -6.17 -4.03 -2.84
C LEU A 36 -5.92 -5.53 -2.90
N SER A 37 -5.35 -6.14 -1.85
CA SER A 37 -5.10 -7.59 -1.83
C SER A 37 -6.40 -8.40 -1.94
N SER A 38 -7.54 -7.84 -1.51
CA SER A 38 -8.86 -8.48 -1.68
C SER A 38 -9.42 -8.44 -3.11
N ARG A 39 -8.80 -7.70 -4.04
CA ARG A 39 -9.34 -7.41 -5.38
C ARG A 39 -8.38 -7.74 -6.52
N SER A 40 -7.11 -7.98 -6.24
CA SER A 40 -6.06 -8.19 -7.25
C SER A 40 -5.02 -9.18 -6.76
N ASN A 41 -4.21 -9.72 -7.68
CA ASN A 41 -3.08 -10.56 -7.29
C ASN A 41 -2.07 -9.77 -6.42
N PRO A 42 -1.21 -10.47 -5.65
CA PRO A 42 -0.30 -9.83 -4.70
C PRO A 42 0.64 -8.79 -5.32
N ALA A 43 1.14 -9.02 -6.53
CA ALA A 43 2.07 -8.09 -7.19
C ALA A 43 1.38 -6.77 -7.57
N ASP A 44 0.19 -6.87 -8.16
CA ASP A 44 -0.63 -5.69 -8.51
C ASP A 44 -1.12 -4.95 -7.27
N ALA A 45 -1.47 -5.69 -6.20
CA ALA A 45 -1.88 -5.12 -4.93
C ALA A 45 -0.73 -4.31 -4.28
N GLN A 46 0.49 -4.86 -4.29
CA GLN A 46 1.68 -4.16 -3.82
C GLN A 46 1.94 -2.91 -4.65
N LEU A 47 2.05 -3.03 -5.99
CA LEU A 47 2.31 -1.89 -6.86
C LEU A 47 1.28 -0.77 -6.65
N GLY A 48 -0.01 -1.12 -6.66
CA GLY A 48 -1.09 -0.17 -6.44
C GLY A 48 -1.06 0.48 -5.06
N ALA A 49 -0.68 -0.25 -4.01
CA ALA A 49 -0.57 0.27 -2.66
C ALA A 49 0.60 1.27 -2.54
N PHE A 50 1.76 0.95 -3.12
CA PHE A 50 2.91 1.87 -3.16
C PHE A 50 2.57 3.16 -3.91
N VAL A 51 1.98 3.05 -5.11
CA VAL A 51 1.59 4.22 -5.91
C VAL A 51 0.56 5.11 -5.17
N LYS A 52 -0.47 4.50 -4.58
CA LYS A 52 -1.48 5.25 -3.82
C LYS A 52 -0.90 5.92 -2.58
N THR A 53 0.00 5.23 -1.87
CA THR A 53 0.70 5.81 -0.71
C THR A 53 1.54 7.01 -1.14
N ASP A 54 2.31 6.89 -2.21
CA ASP A 54 3.16 7.98 -2.70
C ASP A 54 2.34 9.22 -3.14
N VAL A 55 1.21 9.01 -3.83
CA VAL A 55 0.27 10.10 -4.14
C VAL A 55 -0.28 10.76 -2.88
N ALA A 56 -0.66 9.96 -1.88
CA ALA A 56 -1.22 10.46 -0.63
C ALA A 56 -0.17 11.25 0.20
N VAL A 57 1.08 10.78 0.27
CA VAL A 57 2.20 11.51 0.90
C VAL A 57 2.42 12.86 0.22
N ARG A 58 2.39 12.90 -1.12
CA ARG A 58 2.55 14.15 -1.89
C ARG A 58 1.42 15.14 -1.61
N ASN A 59 0.18 14.66 -1.50
CA ASN A 59 -0.98 15.50 -1.18
C ASN A 59 -0.93 16.04 0.26
N GLU A 60 -0.59 15.18 1.23
CA GLU A 60 -0.46 15.58 2.64
C GLU A 60 0.65 16.61 2.81
N SER A 61 1.81 16.36 2.21
CA SER A 61 2.94 17.29 2.23
C SER A 61 2.53 18.63 1.63
N GLY A 62 1.88 18.64 0.45
CA GLY A 62 1.38 19.86 -0.19
C GLY A 62 0.35 20.62 0.67
N SER A 63 -0.51 19.92 1.41
CA SER A 63 -1.47 20.52 2.34
C SER A 63 -0.80 21.13 3.57
N TYR A 64 0.18 20.43 4.15
CA TYR A 64 0.94 20.90 5.30
C TYR A 64 1.71 22.21 4.99
N TYR A 65 2.32 22.31 3.80
CA TYR A 65 2.99 23.55 3.39
C TYR A 65 2.02 24.72 3.17
N LYS A 66 0.85 24.46 2.57
CA LYS A 66 -0.19 25.49 2.37
C LYS A 66 -0.75 26.00 3.68
N SER A 67 -0.95 25.12 4.67
CA SER A 67 -1.57 25.47 5.95
C SER A 67 -0.64 26.20 6.93
N LYS A 68 0.67 25.95 6.90
CA LYS A 68 1.61 26.59 7.83
C LYS A 68 2.29 27.86 7.32
N GLY A 69 2.14 28.22 6.04
CA GLY A 69 2.84 29.37 5.44
C GLY A 69 4.38 29.23 5.45
N VAL A 70 4.89 28.07 5.86
CA VAL A 70 6.32 27.77 5.93
C VAL A 70 6.76 27.29 4.56
N ILE A 71 7.25 28.23 3.76
CA ILE A 71 8.05 27.92 2.57
C ILE A 71 9.47 27.65 3.08
N GLN A 72 9.70 26.48 3.67
CA GLN A 72 11.07 25.96 3.71
C GLN A 72 11.41 25.56 2.28
N LYS A 73 12.12 26.45 1.57
CA LYS A 73 12.82 26.07 0.34
C LYS A 73 13.57 24.78 0.66
N ASP A 74 13.30 23.73 -0.11
CA ASP A 74 13.98 22.43 -0.08
C ASP A 74 13.51 21.40 0.98
N TRP A 75 12.43 21.65 1.72
CA TRP A 75 11.82 20.61 2.57
C TRP A 75 11.01 19.62 1.70
N HIS A 76 11.61 18.46 1.43
CA HIS A 76 11.00 17.37 0.67
C HIS A 76 11.22 16.08 1.46
N PRO A 77 10.37 15.80 2.46
CA PRO A 77 10.47 14.57 3.23
C PRO A 77 10.26 13.38 2.29
N GLY A 78 11.06 12.34 2.48
CA GLY A 78 11.01 11.12 1.68
C GLY A 78 11.04 9.88 2.56
N CYS A 79 10.59 8.77 2.02
CA CYS A 79 10.62 7.47 2.68
C CYS A 79 10.97 6.39 1.66
N THR A 80 12.04 5.63 1.91
CA THR A 80 12.27 4.35 1.24
C THR A 80 11.54 3.28 2.03
N ALA A 81 10.71 2.47 1.39
CA ALA A 81 9.96 1.41 2.05
C ALA A 81 10.23 0.06 1.37
N ILE A 82 10.54 -0.95 2.18
CA ILE A 82 10.62 -2.35 1.75
C ILE A 82 9.51 -3.08 2.50
N VAL A 83 8.55 -3.65 1.78
CA VAL A 83 7.38 -4.30 2.37
C VAL A 83 7.18 -5.68 1.78
N THR A 84 7.09 -6.66 2.67
CA THR A 84 6.73 -8.04 2.34
C THR A 84 5.26 -8.25 2.64
N LEU A 85 4.52 -8.69 1.63
CA LEU A 85 3.13 -9.13 1.72
C LEU A 85 3.13 -10.66 1.71
N MET A 86 2.67 -11.28 2.79
CA MET A 86 2.53 -12.73 2.92
C MET A 86 1.06 -13.08 3.03
N GLY A 87 0.60 -14.02 2.22
CA GLY A 87 -0.76 -14.54 2.28
C GLY A 87 -0.76 -16.01 1.95
N ASN A 88 -1.70 -16.75 2.53
CA ASN A 88 -1.91 -18.13 2.14
C ASN A 88 -2.64 -18.16 0.80
N SER A 89 -1.94 -18.58 -0.26
CA SER A 89 -2.63 -18.94 -1.50
C SER A 89 -3.39 -20.23 -1.25
N SER A 90 -4.69 -20.13 -0.96
CA SER A 90 -5.54 -21.33 -1.10
C SER A 90 -5.58 -21.64 -2.58
N ASN A 91 -4.85 -22.66 -3.01
CA ASN A 91 -4.91 -23.22 -4.36
C ASN A 91 -6.36 -23.64 -4.69
N GLY A 92 -7.14 -22.70 -5.21
CA GLY A 92 -8.37 -22.97 -5.95
C GLY A 92 -8.03 -23.28 -7.40
N SER A 93 -7.24 -24.33 -7.64
CA SER A 93 -7.13 -24.92 -8.97
C SER A 93 -8.45 -25.65 -9.28
N GLY A 94 -9.46 -24.89 -9.65
CA GLY A 94 -10.74 -25.34 -10.16
C GLY A 94 -11.08 -24.57 -11.43
N ARG A 95 -10.25 -24.75 -12.47
CA ARG A 95 -10.70 -24.46 -13.84
C ARG A 95 -11.78 -25.48 -14.19
N ASN A 96 -13.04 -25.14 -13.94
CA ASN A 96 -14.14 -25.84 -14.60
C ASN A 96 -14.39 -25.15 -15.94
N HIS A 97 -13.65 -25.61 -16.94
CA HIS A 97 -14.12 -25.59 -18.32
C HIS A 97 -15.05 -26.79 -18.48
N GLY A 98 -16.30 -26.55 -18.89
CA GLY A 98 -17.30 -27.58 -19.15
C GLY A 98 -18.46 -27.51 -18.16
N ASP A 99 -19.58 -26.95 -18.60
CA ASP A 99 -20.69 -27.81 -18.97
C ASP A 99 -21.60 -27.13 -20.00
N SER A 100 -21.74 -27.85 -21.12
CA SER A 100 -22.78 -27.69 -22.13
C SER A 100 -24.14 -28.13 -21.58
N HIS A 101 -25.19 -27.76 -22.32
CA HIS A 101 -26.63 -28.12 -22.20
C HIS A 101 -27.43 -27.21 -21.25
N ASN A 102 -28.57 -26.62 -21.64
CA ASN A 102 -29.53 -26.95 -22.70
C ASN A 102 -30.15 -25.66 -23.28
#